data_AF-A0A3C2AKV7-F1
#
_entry.id   AF-A0A3C2AKV7-F1
#
_cell.length_a   1.000
_cell.length_b   1.000
_cell.length_c   1.000
_cell.angle_alpha   90.00
_cell.angle_beta   90.00
_cell.angle_gamma   90.00
#
_symmetry.space_group_name_H-M   'P 1'
#
loop_
_entity.id
_entity.type
_entity.pdbx_description
1 polymer ?
#
loop_
_entity_poly.entity_id
_entity_poly.type
_entity_poly.pdbx_seq_one_letter_code
_entity_poly.pdbx_strand_id
1 'polypeptide(L)'
;MLNGNVTKEGQPLGEAEVKIFRLDGGLKYSYANNTGKFVASLDLNSEYVVSVSEKGYATRTITVVTKVPAGVGGEHSQTVTLDLQRMRTDNKGNSVREETAGGVMFNEGTRSFVTVTRDISRIEEEKAAAAEAAKLREAIRLKALAEARERARLDSIVRAREQFIADSIANWARMQEELKAAREQAVQDSLAAVAAHLAKIKAERAKDRENELSTEAQKLEELAAAERERKRLAALEAAKADSIKNAELAAMDALAAADKAKKDSIAEAKRLRELAEQAKQDSILAARDADKLALQQEKEAERLRKLSEKDAAAAAKEAEKLEKEQQLALANAKDQAARDSINAAKEAERQAAELAKQLEAQRKQAESDSIAAAKEADKLERERLAQIEAAARQAEKDSIATAKESARQAAELTKELERQRKQAVSDSIAAAKETLRLAEEAARLVEEANKKAELDSITEAKKQEVLAEQARMDSITTAREEARVERLRQQEEEVRQEKARIDSIASAKEAAKQAEIARVREQRKENTLVISVESSASNTTTTAVADIYGIKTTYKKIVHSWGDVFYYKGTAIITDALYKTEMENARNEVNPENITEP
;
A
#
# COMPACT_ATOMS: atom_id res chain seq x y z
N MET A 1 69.43 49.35 21.14
CA MET A 1 69.80 50.69 21.67
C MET A 1 68.62 51.65 21.53
N LEU A 2 68.40 52.48 22.55
CA LEU A 2 67.48 53.62 22.50
C LEU A 2 68.31 54.91 22.42
N ASN A 3 68.13 55.69 21.36
CA ASN A 3 68.82 56.96 21.15
C ASN A 3 67.83 58.10 21.44
N GLY A 4 68.02 58.82 22.55
CA GLY A 4 67.15 59.92 22.92
C GLY A 4 67.75 61.28 22.57
N ASN A 5 67.00 62.13 21.89
CA ASN A 5 67.23 63.56 21.88
C ASN A 5 66.34 64.21 22.95
N VAL A 6 66.90 65.07 23.79
CA VAL A 6 66.16 65.91 24.74
C VAL A 6 66.17 67.32 24.21
N THR A 7 64.98 67.88 24.00
CA THR A 7 64.80 69.26 23.57
C THR A 7 63.95 70.05 24.57
N LYS A 8 63.99 71.37 24.43
CA LYS A 8 63.28 72.34 25.22
C LYS A 8 62.76 73.40 24.25
N GLU A 9 61.45 73.43 24.06
CA GLU A 9 60.80 74.32 23.09
C GLU A 9 61.43 74.19 21.68
N GLY A 10 61.82 72.95 21.31
CA GLY A 10 62.47 72.60 20.05
C GLY A 10 64.00 72.73 20.00
N GLN A 11 64.66 73.34 21.00
CA GLN A 11 66.12 73.47 21.04
C GLN A 11 66.79 72.33 21.86
N PRO A 12 67.98 71.80 21.48
CA PRO A 12 68.66 70.79 22.28
C PRO A 12 68.98 71.26 23.70
N LEU A 13 68.61 70.48 24.72
CA LEU A 13 68.80 70.85 26.13
C LEU A 13 69.90 70.02 26.80
N GLY A 14 71.05 70.66 27.06
CA GLY A 14 72.04 70.16 28.01
C GLY A 14 71.56 70.19 29.46
N GLU A 15 72.28 69.48 30.32
CA GLU A 15 72.14 69.36 31.78
C GLU A 15 70.86 68.69 32.32
N ALA A 16 69.83 68.48 31.49
CA ALA A 16 68.61 67.79 31.91
C ALA A 16 68.86 66.36 32.41
N GLU A 17 68.17 66.01 33.51
CA GLU A 17 68.29 64.72 34.18
C GLU A 17 67.41 63.67 33.49
N VAL A 18 68.04 62.59 33.01
CA VAL A 18 67.38 61.46 32.32
C VAL A 18 67.46 60.23 33.20
N LYS A 19 66.32 59.76 33.71
CA LYS A 19 66.16 58.55 34.53
C LYS A 19 65.47 57.46 33.73
N ILE A 20 66.05 56.27 33.68
CA ILE A 20 65.48 55.09 33.01
C ILE A 20 65.16 54.04 34.05
N PHE A 21 63.88 53.85 34.32
CA PHE A 21 63.37 52.80 35.20
C PHE A 21 63.00 51.57 34.37
N ARG A 22 63.24 50.36 34.90
CA ARG A 22 62.63 49.10 34.47
C ARG A 22 61.49 48.81 35.44
N LEU A 23 60.28 48.49 34.97
CA LEU A 23 59.12 48.31 35.87
C LEU A 23 59.40 47.27 36.97
N ASP A 24 59.97 46.12 36.60
CA ASP A 24 60.27 45.02 37.53
C ASP A 24 61.61 45.18 38.30
N GLY A 25 62.39 46.23 38.01
CA GLY A 25 63.80 46.32 38.42
C GLY A 25 64.26 47.67 38.96
N GLY A 26 63.39 48.68 39.04
CA GLY A 26 63.73 50.02 39.52
C GLY A 26 64.62 50.80 38.56
N LEU A 27 65.39 51.76 39.08
CA LEU A 27 66.23 52.66 38.29
C LEU A 27 67.43 51.91 37.67
N LYS A 28 67.43 51.71 36.35
CA LYS A 28 68.52 51.05 35.61
C LYS A 28 69.63 52.03 35.20
N TYR A 29 69.26 53.25 34.80
CA TYR A 29 70.23 54.30 34.42
C TYR A 29 69.79 55.68 34.91
N SER A 30 70.76 56.52 35.26
CA SER A 30 70.57 57.96 35.46
C SER A 30 71.70 58.71 34.74
N TYR A 31 71.36 59.72 33.96
CA TYR A 31 72.31 60.55 33.23
C TYR A 31 72.00 62.03 33.45
N ALA A 32 73.02 62.84 33.75
CA ALA A 32 73.02 64.24 33.32
C ALA A 32 73.50 64.24 31.87
N ASN A 33 72.71 64.78 30.95
CA ASN A 33 73.11 64.87 29.54
C ASN A 33 73.93 66.15 29.30
N ASN A 34 74.94 66.15 28.43
CA ASN A 34 75.76 67.35 28.18
C ASN A 34 75.49 68.01 26.81
N THR A 35 74.62 67.43 25.97
CA THR A 35 74.50 67.77 24.54
C THR A 35 73.08 67.66 23.98
N GLY A 36 72.05 67.58 24.84
CA GLY A 36 70.68 67.27 24.45
C GLY A 36 70.49 65.83 23.97
N LYS A 37 71.38 64.88 24.33
CA LYS A 37 71.34 63.49 23.85
C LYS A 37 71.70 62.46 24.92
N PHE A 38 71.03 61.30 24.87
CA PHE A 38 71.37 60.10 25.63
C PHE A 38 71.31 58.84 24.75
N VAL A 39 72.06 57.81 25.12
CA VAL A 39 72.03 56.48 24.48
C VAL A 39 71.95 55.43 25.57
N ALA A 40 70.97 54.52 25.46
CA ALA A 40 70.73 53.48 26.46
C ALA A 40 70.62 52.08 25.84
N SER A 41 71.26 51.10 26.49
CA SER A 41 71.12 49.68 26.15
C SER A 41 70.03 49.05 27.00
N LEU A 42 68.87 48.87 26.38
CA LEU A 42 67.71 48.23 26.99
C LEU A 42 67.70 46.74 26.64
N ASP A 43 67.33 45.91 27.60
CA ASP A 43 67.21 44.46 27.44
C ASP A 43 65.89 44.19 26.69
N LEU A 44 65.84 43.15 25.85
CA LEU A 44 64.58 42.77 25.19
C LEU A 44 63.60 42.11 26.18
N ASN A 45 62.33 42.04 25.79
CA ASN A 45 61.25 41.44 26.59
C ASN A 45 61.10 42.02 28.00
N SER A 46 61.28 43.34 28.12
CA SER A 46 61.14 44.12 29.35
C SER A 46 60.37 45.40 29.08
N GLU A 47 59.95 46.07 30.15
CA GLU A 47 59.24 47.34 30.06
C GLU A 47 59.95 48.42 30.88
N TYR A 48 60.17 49.57 30.25
CA TYR A 48 60.92 50.68 30.83
C TYR A 48 60.12 51.97 30.78
N VAL A 49 60.32 52.83 31.79
CA VAL A 49 59.85 54.22 31.76
C VAL A 49 61.08 55.11 31.73
N VAL A 50 61.26 55.84 30.63
CA VAL A 50 62.25 56.91 30.55
C VAL A 50 61.57 58.19 30.99
N SER A 51 62.09 58.80 32.04
CA SER A 51 61.63 60.07 32.60
C SER A 51 62.73 61.11 32.44
N VAL A 52 62.38 62.28 31.92
CA VAL A 52 63.31 63.42 31.74
C VAL A 52 62.77 64.62 32.48
N SER A 53 63.58 65.23 33.35
CA SER A 53 63.18 66.36 34.18
C SER A 53 64.18 67.51 34.14
N GLU A 54 63.66 68.73 34.10
CA GLU A 54 64.40 70.00 34.12
C GLU A 54 63.69 71.02 35.02
N LYS A 55 64.43 71.91 35.68
CA LYS A 55 63.89 72.83 36.69
C LYS A 55 62.95 73.88 36.06
N GLY A 56 61.66 73.77 36.39
CA GLY A 56 60.60 74.66 35.90
C GLY A 56 59.86 74.17 34.65
N TYR A 57 60.16 72.95 34.19
CA TYR A 57 59.51 72.30 33.06
C TYR A 57 58.65 71.14 33.58
N ALA A 58 57.68 70.69 32.79
CA ALA A 58 56.97 69.44 33.10
C ALA A 58 57.91 68.26 32.82
N THR A 59 58.02 67.32 33.76
CA THR A 59 58.76 66.06 33.58
C THR A 59 58.13 65.29 32.42
N ARG A 60 58.92 64.91 31.41
CA ARG A 60 58.41 64.21 30.23
C ARG A 60 58.75 62.73 30.32
N THR A 61 57.72 61.88 30.31
CA THR A 61 57.84 60.43 30.42
C THR A 61 57.56 59.74 29.08
N ILE A 62 58.19 58.61 28.82
CA ILE A 62 57.90 57.74 27.68
C ILE A 62 58.03 56.27 28.09
N THR A 63 57.00 55.47 27.82
CA THR A 63 57.00 54.02 28.09
C THR A 63 57.64 53.29 26.92
N VAL A 64 58.62 52.43 27.18
CA VAL A 64 59.40 51.70 26.17
C VAL A 64 59.23 50.21 26.43
N VAL A 65 58.34 49.60 25.65
CA VAL A 65 58.03 48.17 25.68
C VAL A 65 58.96 47.45 24.71
N THR A 66 59.95 46.72 25.22
CA THR A 66 60.93 45.97 24.41
C THR A 66 60.49 44.52 24.15
N LYS A 67 59.22 44.18 24.38
CA LYS A 67 58.60 42.88 24.06
C LYS A 67 58.68 42.64 22.54
N VAL A 68 59.26 41.51 22.12
CA VAL A 68 59.43 41.13 20.71
C VAL A 68 58.88 39.71 20.47
N PRO A 69 58.17 39.44 19.35
CA PRO A 69 57.72 38.09 19.02
C PRO A 69 58.86 37.06 18.96
N ALA A 70 58.57 35.83 19.40
CA ALA A 70 59.53 34.74 19.43
C ALA A 70 60.14 34.47 18.03
N GLY A 71 61.46 34.31 17.97
CA GLY A 71 62.22 34.11 16.72
C GLY A 71 62.72 35.40 16.06
N VAL A 72 62.28 36.58 16.50
CA VAL A 72 62.89 37.86 16.08
C VAL A 72 64.04 38.19 17.02
N GLY A 73 65.27 37.92 16.59
CA GLY A 73 66.50 38.33 17.26
C GLY A 73 67.30 39.33 16.42
N GLY A 74 67.99 40.26 17.07
CA GLY A 74 68.86 41.23 16.43
C GLY A 74 69.10 42.48 17.27
N GLU A 75 70.06 43.32 16.86
CA GLU A 75 70.21 44.65 17.43
C GLU A 75 69.20 45.61 16.82
N HIS A 76 68.18 45.99 17.59
CA HIS A 76 67.26 47.05 17.21
C HIS A 76 67.74 48.41 17.73
N SER A 77 67.72 49.42 16.86
CA SER A 77 67.97 50.82 17.20
C SER A 77 66.71 51.64 16.99
N GLN A 78 66.32 52.46 17.97
CA GLN A 78 65.21 53.40 17.84
C GLN A 78 65.63 54.78 18.33
N THR A 79 65.28 55.83 17.58
CA THR A 79 65.44 57.21 18.00
C THR A 79 64.14 57.76 18.59
N VAL A 80 64.23 58.48 19.70
CA VAL A 80 63.11 59.22 20.32
C VAL A 80 63.51 60.69 20.51
N THR A 81 62.53 61.58 20.52
CA THR A 81 62.73 62.99 20.85
C THR A 81 61.75 63.38 21.95
N LEU A 82 62.26 63.91 23.05
CA LEU A 82 61.50 64.29 24.24
C LEU A 82 61.61 65.81 24.43
N ASP A 83 60.58 66.52 24.00
CA ASP A 83 60.51 67.99 24.09
C ASP A 83 59.85 68.45 25.39
N LEU A 84 60.66 68.99 26.29
CA LEU A 84 60.24 69.52 27.58
C LEU A 84 59.50 70.84 27.39
N GLN A 85 58.22 70.87 27.77
CA GLN A 85 57.38 72.07 27.75
C GLN A 85 57.36 72.71 29.14
N ARG A 86 57.22 74.05 29.20
CA ARG A 86 57.07 74.76 30.47
C ARG A 86 55.86 74.21 31.22
N MET A 87 55.98 74.10 32.54
CA MET A 87 54.91 73.63 33.42
C MET A 87 53.65 74.48 33.24
N ARG A 88 52.59 73.90 32.66
CA ARG A 88 51.30 74.57 32.44
C ARG A 88 50.36 74.34 33.63
N THR A 89 49.46 75.27 33.88
CA THR A 89 48.28 75.01 34.72
C THR A 89 47.17 74.37 33.88
N ASP A 90 46.52 73.33 34.42
CA ASP A 90 45.31 72.78 33.83
C ASP A 90 44.10 73.74 33.96
N ASN A 91 42.97 73.39 33.36
CA ASN A 91 41.72 74.16 33.46
C ASN A 91 41.10 74.21 34.87
N LYS A 92 41.77 73.64 35.89
CA LYS A 92 41.40 73.65 37.31
C LYS A 92 42.45 74.38 38.18
N GLY A 93 43.50 74.94 37.57
CA GLY A 93 44.59 75.65 38.24
C GLY A 93 45.74 74.78 38.76
N ASN A 94 45.71 73.47 38.55
CA ASN A 94 46.78 72.56 38.98
C ASN A 94 47.98 72.63 38.05
N SER A 95 49.20 72.70 38.59
CA SER A 95 50.42 72.53 37.80
C SER A 95 50.49 71.12 37.20
N VAL A 96 50.47 70.99 35.88
CA VAL A 96 50.76 69.73 35.17
C VAL A 96 52.26 69.48 35.27
N ARG A 97 52.65 68.61 36.22
CA ARG A 97 54.06 68.32 36.52
C ARG A 97 54.66 67.21 35.66
N GLU A 98 53.82 66.38 35.06
CA GLU A 98 54.22 65.22 34.27
C GLU A 98 53.42 65.17 32.96
N GLU A 99 54.09 64.95 31.83
CA GLU A 99 53.48 64.76 30.51
C GLU A 99 54.02 63.47 29.86
N THR A 100 53.12 62.53 29.53
CA THR A 100 53.46 61.37 28.71
C THR A 100 53.69 61.79 27.25
N ALA A 101 54.86 61.47 26.68
CA ALA A 101 55.21 61.68 25.28
C ALA A 101 54.66 60.59 24.33
N GLY A 102 53.86 59.67 24.86
CA GLY A 102 53.47 58.42 24.21
C GLY A 102 54.39 57.29 24.64
N GLY A 103 54.79 56.45 23.69
CA GLY A 103 55.63 55.29 23.95
C GLY A 103 56.46 54.83 22.75
N VAL A 104 57.28 53.80 22.98
CA VAL A 104 57.94 52.99 21.95
C VAL A 104 57.50 51.54 22.12
N MET A 105 56.98 50.94 21.06
CA MET A 105 56.59 49.51 21.04
C MET A 105 57.07 48.83 19.76
N PHE A 106 57.15 47.51 19.76
CA PHE A 106 57.47 46.73 18.56
C PHE A 106 56.28 46.70 17.59
N ASN A 107 56.53 46.89 16.30
CA ASN A 107 55.55 46.77 15.23
C ASN A 107 55.93 45.58 14.33
N GLU A 108 55.08 44.55 14.36
CA GLU A 108 55.29 43.31 13.61
C GLU A 108 55.34 43.53 12.09
N GLY A 109 54.62 44.53 11.58
CA GLY A 109 54.57 44.86 10.15
C GLY A 109 55.86 45.49 9.61
N THR A 110 56.60 46.24 10.44
CA THR A 110 57.92 46.81 10.07
C THR A 110 59.08 46.00 10.63
N ARG A 111 58.82 45.02 11.51
CA ARG A 111 59.81 44.28 12.32
C ARG A 111 60.79 45.19 13.08
N SER A 112 60.31 46.37 13.44
CA SER A 112 61.08 47.40 14.14
C SER A 112 60.31 47.89 15.36
N PHE A 113 61.03 48.54 16.27
CA PHE A 113 60.37 49.47 17.18
C PHE A 113 59.84 50.68 16.40
N VAL A 114 58.79 51.31 16.94
CA VAL A 114 58.22 52.57 16.44
C VAL A 114 57.78 53.44 17.61
N THR A 115 57.89 54.76 17.47
CA THR A 115 57.28 55.73 18.38
C THR A 115 55.78 55.83 18.13
N VAL A 116 54.98 55.75 19.19
CA VAL A 116 53.52 55.87 19.16
C VAL A 116 53.11 57.02 20.08
N THR A 117 52.22 57.91 19.62
CA THR A 117 51.80 59.12 20.36
C THR A 117 50.71 58.86 21.40
N ARG A 118 50.10 57.67 21.40
CA ARG A 118 49.17 57.18 22.42
C ARG A 118 49.91 56.32 23.44
N ASP A 119 49.34 56.24 24.64
CA ASP A 119 49.81 55.36 25.71
C ASP A 119 49.70 53.88 25.30
N ILE A 120 50.74 53.07 25.62
CA ILE A 120 50.86 51.69 25.14
C ILE A 120 49.86 50.77 25.86
N SER A 121 49.66 50.95 27.15
CA SER A 121 48.75 50.14 27.97
C SER A 121 47.34 50.11 27.36
N ARG A 122 46.87 51.27 26.89
CA ARG A 122 45.58 51.43 26.22
C ARG A 122 45.54 50.75 24.84
N ILE A 123 46.67 50.67 24.13
CA ILE A 123 46.75 49.96 22.85
C ILE A 123 46.74 48.44 23.07
N GLU A 124 47.38 47.93 24.13
CA GLU A 124 47.31 46.52 24.51
C GLU A 124 45.87 46.15 24.95
N GLU A 125 45.19 47.02 25.71
CA GLU A 125 43.77 46.88 26.10
C GLU A 125 42.81 46.90 24.88
N GLU A 126 42.91 47.91 24.00
CA GLU A 126 42.10 48.02 22.78
C GLU A 126 42.29 46.80 21.85
N LYS A 127 43.51 46.21 21.80
CA LYS A 127 43.78 44.96 21.09
C LYS A 127 43.18 43.72 21.78
N ALA A 128 43.27 43.63 23.11
CA ALA A 128 42.70 42.51 23.86
C ALA A 128 41.17 42.44 23.68
N ALA A 129 40.49 43.57 23.85
CA ALA A 129 39.04 43.69 23.63
C ALA A 129 38.64 43.31 22.19
N ALA A 130 39.42 43.71 21.18
CA ALA A 130 39.19 43.32 19.79
C ALA A 130 39.35 41.80 19.57
N ALA A 131 40.32 41.16 20.21
CA ALA A 131 40.53 39.71 20.14
C ALA A 131 39.41 38.91 20.83
N GLU A 132 38.88 39.39 21.96
CA GLU A 132 37.72 38.77 22.62
C GLU A 132 36.44 38.94 21.79
N ALA A 133 36.22 40.13 21.21
CA ALA A 133 35.10 40.36 20.29
C ALA A 133 35.17 39.47 19.04
N ALA A 134 36.39 39.15 18.55
CA ALA A 134 36.58 38.18 17.47
C ALA A 134 36.18 36.76 17.89
N LYS A 135 36.71 36.25 19.03
CA LYS A 135 36.34 34.93 19.58
C LYS A 135 34.83 34.79 19.81
N LEU A 136 34.18 35.84 20.32
CA LEU A 136 32.74 35.84 20.56
C LEU A 136 31.92 35.77 19.25
N ARG A 137 32.37 36.44 18.18
CA ARG A 137 31.78 36.31 16.84
C ARG A 137 31.92 34.90 16.27
N GLU A 138 33.08 34.26 16.46
CA GLU A 138 33.29 32.87 16.04
C GLU A 138 32.41 31.88 16.83
N ALA A 139 32.30 32.05 18.15
CA ALA A 139 31.41 31.24 18.98
C ALA A 139 29.93 31.36 18.56
N ILE A 140 29.47 32.58 18.26
CA ILE A 140 28.12 32.83 17.72
C ILE A 140 27.94 32.14 16.36
N ARG A 141 28.94 32.25 15.45
CA ARG A 141 28.90 31.59 14.13
C ARG A 141 28.83 30.06 14.25
N LEU A 142 29.60 29.47 15.16
CA LEU A 142 29.59 28.02 15.41
C LEU A 142 28.23 27.57 16.00
N LYS A 143 27.66 28.33 16.94
CA LYS A 143 26.34 28.04 17.50
C LYS A 143 25.24 28.10 16.43
N ALA A 144 25.23 29.13 15.60
CA ALA A 144 24.27 29.27 14.50
C ALA A 144 24.39 28.12 13.47
N LEU A 145 25.60 27.62 13.20
CA LEU A 145 25.83 26.47 12.32
C LEU A 145 25.32 25.17 12.96
N ALA A 146 25.48 24.99 14.27
CA ALA A 146 24.90 23.85 15.00
C ALA A 146 23.36 23.89 15.00
N GLU A 147 22.75 25.04 15.29
CA GLU A 147 21.29 25.23 15.25
C GLU A 147 20.72 24.99 13.83
N ALA A 148 21.42 25.43 12.79
CA ALA A 148 21.03 25.15 11.40
C ALA A 148 21.10 23.65 11.05
N ARG A 149 22.07 22.91 11.60
CA ARG A 149 22.19 21.44 11.39
C ARG A 149 21.07 20.68 12.08
N GLU A 150 20.71 21.02 13.31
CA GLU A 150 19.59 20.36 14.00
C GLU A 150 18.24 20.71 13.36
N ARG A 151 18.03 21.93 12.85
CA ARG A 151 16.84 22.23 12.01
C ARG A 151 16.78 21.35 10.76
N ALA A 152 17.87 21.25 10.00
CA ALA A 152 17.92 20.40 8.80
C ALA A 152 17.70 18.90 9.13
N ARG A 153 18.12 18.44 10.33
CA ARG A 153 17.84 17.09 10.83
C ARG A 153 16.36 16.89 11.13
N LEU A 154 15.73 17.84 11.83
CA LEU A 154 14.30 17.78 12.15
C LEU A 154 13.43 17.84 10.88
N ASP A 155 13.76 18.73 9.92
CA ASP A 155 13.08 18.80 8.62
C ASP A 155 13.17 17.47 7.85
N SER A 156 14.32 16.79 7.92
CA SER A 156 14.52 15.46 7.32
C SER A 156 13.63 14.40 7.98
N ILE A 157 13.49 14.43 9.31
CA ILE A 157 12.60 13.52 10.06
C ILE A 157 11.12 13.78 9.72
N VAL A 158 10.71 15.05 9.59
CA VAL A 158 9.35 15.42 9.16
C VAL A 158 9.07 14.87 7.77
N ARG A 159 9.95 15.13 6.78
CA ARG A 159 9.77 14.63 5.41
C ARG A 159 9.74 13.10 5.32
N ALA A 160 10.58 12.40 6.08
CA ALA A 160 10.56 10.94 6.14
C ALA A 160 9.23 10.42 6.71
N ARG A 161 8.65 11.11 7.69
CA ARG A 161 7.32 10.78 8.24
C ARG A 161 6.19 11.08 7.26
N GLU A 162 6.26 12.20 6.53
CA GLU A 162 5.31 12.56 5.47
C GLU A 162 5.33 11.52 4.33
N GLN A 163 6.51 11.10 3.89
CA GLN A 163 6.69 10.03 2.90
C GLN A 163 6.10 8.71 3.41
N PHE A 164 6.44 8.28 4.63
CA PHE A 164 5.87 7.06 5.22
C PHE A 164 4.34 7.09 5.33
N ILE A 165 3.75 8.24 5.64
CA ILE A 165 2.28 8.41 5.66
C ILE A 165 1.71 8.31 4.25
N ALA A 166 2.33 8.96 3.25
CA ALA A 166 1.89 8.89 1.86
C ALA A 166 1.97 7.45 1.29
N ASP A 167 3.08 6.75 1.53
CA ASP A 167 3.29 5.36 1.11
C ASP A 167 2.30 4.41 1.81
N SER A 168 2.02 4.63 3.10
CA SER A 168 1.02 3.87 3.86
C SER A 168 -0.40 4.05 3.30
N ILE A 169 -0.79 5.29 2.97
CA ILE A 169 -2.07 5.61 2.33
C ILE A 169 -2.15 4.96 0.93
N ALA A 170 -1.09 5.05 0.13
CA ALA A 170 -1.04 4.45 -1.21
C ALA A 170 -1.12 2.92 -1.17
N ASN A 171 -0.46 2.29 -0.19
CA ASN A 171 -0.51 0.84 0.00
C ASN A 171 -1.88 0.37 0.51
N TRP A 172 -2.50 1.13 1.42
CA TRP A 172 -3.87 0.85 1.87
C TRP A 172 -4.89 1.01 0.73
N ALA A 173 -4.72 2.00 -0.14
CA ALA A 173 -5.55 2.17 -1.33
C ALA A 173 -5.44 0.96 -2.28
N ARG A 174 -4.23 0.47 -2.58
CA ARG A 174 -4.02 -0.76 -3.36
C ARG A 174 -4.70 -1.97 -2.73
N MET A 175 -4.53 -2.17 -1.42
CA MET A 175 -5.20 -3.26 -0.70
C MET A 175 -6.73 -3.17 -0.79
N GLN A 176 -7.31 -1.96 -0.80
CA GLN A 176 -8.75 -1.78 -1.02
C GLN A 176 -9.18 -2.07 -2.47
N GLU A 177 -8.34 -1.83 -3.47
CA GLU A 177 -8.60 -2.20 -4.87
C GLU A 177 -8.47 -3.71 -5.09
N GLU A 178 -7.45 -4.35 -4.51
CA GLU A 178 -7.29 -5.81 -4.50
C GLU A 178 -8.47 -6.50 -3.81
N LEU A 179 -8.94 -5.97 -2.66
CA LEU A 179 -10.14 -6.48 -1.97
C LEU A 179 -11.44 -6.26 -2.75
N LYS A 180 -11.54 -5.23 -3.61
CA LYS A 180 -12.66 -5.06 -4.54
C LYS A 180 -12.58 -6.07 -5.67
N ALA A 181 -11.42 -6.18 -6.33
CA ALA A 181 -11.20 -7.13 -7.42
C ALA A 181 -11.46 -8.58 -6.98
N ALA A 182 -10.99 -8.98 -5.79
CA ALA A 182 -11.24 -10.30 -5.22
C ALA A 182 -12.74 -10.54 -4.91
N ARG A 183 -13.49 -9.50 -4.50
CA ARG A 183 -14.95 -9.59 -4.31
C ARG A 183 -15.69 -9.67 -5.63
N GLU A 184 -15.30 -8.89 -6.63
CA GLU A 184 -15.90 -8.92 -7.97
C GLU A 184 -15.64 -10.28 -8.65
N GLN A 185 -14.44 -10.83 -8.51
CA GLN A 185 -14.10 -12.18 -8.96
C GLN A 185 -14.94 -13.24 -8.22
N ALA A 186 -15.03 -13.19 -6.89
CA ALA A 186 -15.87 -14.12 -6.13
C ALA A 186 -17.37 -14.02 -6.50
N VAL A 187 -17.86 -12.83 -6.86
CA VAL A 187 -19.21 -12.65 -7.42
C VAL A 187 -19.31 -13.29 -8.81
N GLN A 188 -18.35 -13.09 -9.71
CA GLN A 188 -18.33 -13.73 -11.03
C GLN A 188 -18.29 -15.27 -10.91
N ASP A 189 -17.45 -15.82 -10.04
CA ASP A 189 -17.37 -17.26 -9.76
C ASP A 189 -18.69 -17.80 -9.20
N SER A 190 -19.35 -17.06 -8.30
CA SER A 190 -20.67 -17.42 -7.78
C SER A 190 -21.76 -17.42 -8.86
N LEU A 191 -21.73 -16.44 -9.78
CA LEU A 191 -22.66 -16.35 -10.91
C LEU A 191 -22.41 -17.46 -11.94
N ALA A 192 -21.14 -17.81 -12.19
CA ALA A 192 -20.76 -18.94 -13.03
C ALA A 192 -21.23 -20.28 -12.43
N ALA A 193 -21.07 -20.47 -11.11
CA ALA A 193 -21.58 -21.64 -10.41
C ALA A 193 -23.12 -21.74 -10.46
N VAL A 194 -23.84 -20.63 -10.26
CA VAL A 194 -25.30 -20.57 -10.42
C VAL A 194 -25.72 -20.84 -11.87
N ALA A 195 -25.02 -20.30 -12.86
CA ALA A 195 -25.29 -20.56 -14.28
C ALA A 195 -25.07 -22.05 -14.64
N ALA A 196 -24.01 -22.67 -14.13
CA ALA A 196 -23.74 -24.10 -14.30
C ALA A 196 -24.82 -24.97 -13.61
N HIS A 197 -25.26 -24.58 -12.41
CA HIS A 197 -26.36 -25.27 -11.71
C HIS A 197 -27.70 -25.15 -12.46
N LEU A 198 -28.01 -23.97 -13.00
CA LEU A 198 -29.19 -23.76 -13.84
C LEU A 198 -29.10 -24.51 -15.18
N ALA A 199 -27.91 -24.65 -15.76
CA ALA A 199 -27.68 -25.48 -16.94
C ALA A 199 -27.91 -26.97 -16.61
N LYS A 200 -27.44 -27.45 -15.46
CA LYS A 200 -27.71 -28.82 -14.97
C LYS A 200 -29.21 -29.06 -14.80
N ILE A 201 -29.94 -28.18 -14.11
CA ILE A 201 -31.41 -28.28 -13.94
C ILE A 201 -32.13 -28.27 -15.31
N LYS A 202 -31.66 -27.49 -16.28
CA LYS A 202 -32.23 -27.49 -17.65
C LYS A 202 -31.98 -28.80 -18.38
N ALA A 203 -30.78 -29.38 -18.26
CA ALA A 203 -30.44 -30.67 -18.87
C ALA A 203 -31.22 -31.83 -18.21
N GLU A 204 -31.37 -31.79 -16.89
CA GLU A 204 -32.16 -32.74 -16.09
C GLU A 204 -33.64 -32.70 -16.52
N ARG A 205 -34.27 -31.51 -16.53
CA ARG A 205 -35.64 -31.33 -17.05
C ARG A 205 -35.82 -31.68 -18.53
N ALA A 206 -34.79 -31.50 -19.35
CA ALA A 206 -34.83 -31.92 -20.75
C ALA A 206 -34.85 -33.45 -20.88
N LYS A 207 -34.04 -34.14 -20.07
CA LYS A 207 -34.03 -35.60 -19.97
C LYS A 207 -35.33 -36.14 -19.36
N ASP A 208 -35.87 -35.49 -18.33
CA ASP A 208 -37.16 -35.87 -17.74
C ASP A 208 -38.28 -35.76 -18.79
N ARG A 209 -38.29 -34.69 -19.59
CA ARG A 209 -39.24 -34.51 -20.69
C ARG A 209 -39.02 -35.52 -21.84
N GLU A 210 -37.78 -35.91 -22.13
CA GLU A 210 -37.47 -36.97 -23.09
C GLU A 210 -37.99 -38.33 -22.59
N ASN A 211 -37.81 -38.63 -21.29
CA ASN A 211 -38.40 -39.79 -20.63
C ASN A 211 -39.93 -39.74 -20.72
N GLU A 212 -40.58 -38.64 -20.33
CA GLU A 212 -42.03 -38.44 -20.41
C GLU A 212 -42.54 -38.75 -21.83
N LEU A 213 -41.98 -38.07 -22.85
CA LEU A 213 -42.32 -38.27 -24.26
C LEU A 213 -42.09 -39.72 -24.72
N SER A 214 -41.07 -40.40 -24.23
CA SER A 214 -40.85 -41.83 -24.51
C SER A 214 -41.95 -42.72 -23.92
N THR A 215 -42.42 -42.43 -22.69
CA THR A 215 -43.54 -43.17 -22.08
C THR A 215 -44.89 -42.83 -22.71
N GLU A 216 -45.07 -41.61 -23.22
CA GLU A 216 -46.25 -41.23 -24.01
C GLU A 216 -46.24 -41.94 -25.37
N ALA A 217 -45.10 -42.01 -26.05
CA ALA A 217 -44.93 -42.77 -27.28
C ALA A 217 -45.23 -44.27 -27.07
N GLN A 218 -44.73 -44.87 -25.99
CA GLN A 218 -45.05 -46.25 -25.61
C GLN A 218 -46.55 -46.46 -25.38
N LYS A 219 -47.22 -45.60 -24.61
CA LYS A 219 -48.68 -45.66 -24.40
C LYS A 219 -49.47 -45.52 -25.71
N LEU A 220 -49.01 -44.66 -26.62
CA LEU A 220 -49.63 -44.49 -27.95
C LEU A 220 -49.41 -45.72 -28.84
N GLU A 221 -48.25 -46.38 -28.75
CA GLU A 221 -47.99 -47.65 -29.45
C GLU A 221 -48.82 -48.81 -28.87
N GLU A 222 -48.94 -48.92 -27.55
CA GLU A 222 -49.83 -49.88 -26.88
C GLU A 222 -51.30 -49.66 -27.27
N LEU A 223 -51.78 -48.42 -27.28
CA LEU A 223 -53.13 -48.08 -27.73
C LEU A 223 -53.34 -48.39 -29.22
N ALA A 224 -52.34 -48.12 -30.08
CA ALA A 224 -52.39 -48.48 -31.49
C ALA A 224 -52.36 -50.00 -31.71
N ALA A 225 -51.63 -50.76 -30.87
CA ALA A 225 -51.63 -52.22 -30.89
C ALA A 225 -53.00 -52.77 -30.46
N ALA A 226 -53.58 -52.28 -29.37
CA ALA A 226 -54.92 -52.65 -28.92
C ALA A 226 -56.01 -52.29 -29.96
N GLU A 227 -55.88 -51.16 -30.65
CA GLU A 227 -56.80 -50.80 -31.74
C GLU A 227 -56.63 -51.72 -32.96
N ARG A 228 -55.41 -52.13 -33.31
CA ARG A 228 -55.13 -53.14 -34.36
C ARG A 228 -55.72 -54.50 -33.99
N GLU A 229 -55.61 -54.94 -32.73
CA GLU A 229 -56.24 -56.18 -32.26
C GLU A 229 -57.76 -56.08 -32.29
N ARG A 230 -58.35 -54.97 -31.83
CA ARG A 230 -59.80 -54.73 -31.92
C ARG A 230 -60.29 -54.74 -33.37
N LYS A 231 -59.54 -54.15 -34.30
CA LYS A 231 -59.82 -54.20 -35.74
C LYS A 231 -59.68 -55.61 -36.31
N ARG A 232 -58.71 -56.41 -35.85
CA ARG A 232 -58.53 -57.82 -36.23
C ARG A 232 -59.68 -58.70 -35.72
N LEU A 233 -60.14 -58.50 -34.49
CA LEU A 233 -61.29 -59.20 -33.92
C LEU A 233 -62.58 -58.81 -34.67
N ALA A 234 -62.83 -57.51 -34.88
CA ALA A 234 -63.97 -57.04 -35.67
C ALA A 234 -63.94 -57.56 -37.11
N ALA A 235 -62.77 -57.68 -37.74
CA ALA A 235 -62.62 -58.29 -39.07
C ALA A 235 -62.89 -59.81 -39.06
N LEU A 236 -62.56 -60.53 -37.98
CA LEU A 236 -62.91 -61.94 -37.81
C LEU A 236 -64.40 -62.14 -37.52
N GLU A 237 -65.06 -61.22 -36.82
CA GLU A 237 -66.52 -61.23 -36.65
C GLU A 237 -67.26 -60.87 -37.95
N ALA A 238 -66.77 -59.86 -38.69
CA ALA A 238 -67.26 -59.55 -40.03
C ALA A 238 -67.10 -60.75 -40.97
N ALA A 239 -65.93 -61.39 -41.02
CA ALA A 239 -65.72 -62.58 -41.84
C ALA A 239 -66.61 -63.77 -41.45
N LYS A 240 -67.00 -63.90 -40.17
CA LYS A 240 -68.03 -64.87 -39.74
C LYS A 240 -69.42 -64.46 -40.22
N ALA A 241 -69.80 -63.20 -40.07
CA ALA A 241 -71.10 -62.67 -40.51
C ALA A 241 -71.27 -62.75 -42.04
N ASP A 242 -70.20 -62.46 -42.80
CA ASP A 242 -70.18 -62.56 -44.25
C ASP A 242 -70.11 -64.03 -44.72
N SER A 243 -69.49 -64.93 -43.95
CA SER A 243 -69.59 -66.38 -44.19
C SER A 243 -71.03 -66.89 -44.01
N ILE A 244 -71.74 -66.44 -42.96
CA ILE A 244 -73.17 -66.74 -42.74
C ILE A 244 -74.01 -66.16 -43.88
N LYS A 245 -73.84 -64.86 -44.22
CA LYS A 245 -74.55 -64.23 -45.35
C LYS A 245 -74.24 -64.89 -46.68
N ASN A 246 -73.02 -65.36 -46.93
CA ASN A 246 -72.69 -66.07 -48.17
C ASN A 246 -73.29 -67.48 -48.20
N ALA A 247 -73.54 -68.12 -47.06
CA ALA A 247 -74.34 -69.35 -47.00
C ALA A 247 -75.83 -69.07 -47.27
N GLU A 248 -76.38 -67.98 -46.72
CA GLU A 248 -77.76 -67.52 -46.99
C GLU A 248 -77.95 -67.07 -48.45
N LEU A 249 -76.98 -66.34 -49.00
CA LEU A 249 -76.97 -65.91 -50.41
C LEU A 249 -76.75 -67.09 -51.35
N ALA A 250 -75.89 -68.07 -51.02
CA ALA A 250 -75.80 -69.29 -51.82
C ALA A 250 -77.13 -70.08 -51.84
N ALA A 251 -77.89 -70.08 -50.73
CA ALA A 251 -79.23 -70.65 -50.69
C ALA A 251 -80.26 -69.82 -51.49
N MET A 252 -80.15 -68.49 -51.52
CA MET A 252 -81.01 -67.62 -52.34
C MET A 252 -80.65 -67.62 -53.83
N ASP A 253 -79.38 -67.69 -54.20
CA ASP A 253 -78.92 -67.71 -55.59
C ASP A 253 -79.17 -69.08 -56.24
N ALA A 254 -79.15 -70.17 -55.46
CA ALA A 254 -79.68 -71.46 -55.90
C ALA A 254 -81.18 -71.40 -56.25
N LEU A 255 -81.93 -70.47 -55.65
CA LEU A 255 -83.32 -70.15 -55.96
C LEU A 255 -83.45 -69.16 -57.14
N ALA A 256 -82.63 -68.10 -57.18
CA ALA A 256 -82.71 -67.05 -58.19
C ALA A 256 -82.14 -67.44 -59.56
N ALA A 257 -81.17 -68.38 -59.60
CA ALA A 257 -80.63 -68.93 -60.83
C ALA A 257 -81.68 -69.70 -61.66
N ALA A 258 -82.76 -70.20 -61.02
CA ALA A 258 -83.89 -70.81 -61.71
C ALA A 258 -84.74 -69.80 -62.51
N ASP A 259 -84.68 -68.50 -62.16
CA ASP A 259 -85.53 -67.47 -62.77
C ASP A 259 -84.80 -66.47 -63.66
N LYS A 260 -83.53 -66.13 -63.40
CA LYS A 260 -82.85 -65.06 -64.16
C LYS A 260 -82.51 -65.45 -65.60
N ALA A 261 -82.51 -66.73 -65.97
CA ALA A 261 -82.20 -67.24 -67.31
C ALA A 261 -83.22 -66.84 -68.43
N LYS A 262 -84.00 -65.77 -68.25
CA LYS A 262 -85.14 -65.39 -69.09
C LYS A 262 -85.09 -63.96 -69.68
N LYS A 263 -84.11 -63.09 -69.36
CA LYS A 263 -84.26 -61.62 -69.59
C LYS A 263 -83.07 -60.77 -70.09
N ASP A 264 -81.86 -61.30 -70.29
CA ASP A 264 -80.72 -60.46 -70.70
C ASP A 264 -80.67 -60.26 -72.24
N SER A 265 -81.05 -59.09 -72.78
CA SER A 265 -81.00 -58.85 -74.25
C SER A 265 -80.94 -57.39 -74.78
N ILE A 266 -81.36 -56.34 -74.05
CA ILE A 266 -81.54 -54.99 -74.65
C ILE A 266 -80.87 -53.87 -73.82
N ALA A 267 -79.60 -53.56 -74.11
CA ALA A 267 -78.91 -52.39 -73.57
C ALA A 267 -77.67 -51.97 -74.39
N GLU A 268 -77.82 -51.20 -75.48
CA GLU A 268 -76.69 -50.45 -76.06
C GLU A 268 -77.10 -49.24 -76.93
N ALA A 269 -76.10 -48.46 -77.35
CA ALA A 269 -76.14 -47.40 -78.37
C ALA A 269 -77.03 -46.14 -78.14
N LYS A 270 -76.60 -45.22 -77.26
CA LYS A 270 -76.85 -43.77 -77.48
C LYS A 270 -75.90 -42.82 -76.72
N ARG A 271 -75.62 -41.66 -77.37
CA ARG A 271 -75.09 -40.39 -76.80
C ARG A 271 -73.61 -40.30 -76.40
N LEU A 272 -72.72 -40.56 -77.35
CA LEU A 272 -71.53 -39.71 -77.55
C LEU A 272 -71.84 -38.68 -78.66
N ARG A 273 -71.60 -37.37 -78.47
CA ARG A 273 -70.85 -36.51 -79.45
C ARG A 273 -70.75 -34.99 -79.18
N GLU A 274 -71.62 -34.35 -78.42
CA GLU A 274 -71.71 -32.87 -78.34
C GLU A 274 -71.46 -32.35 -76.91
N LEU A 275 -70.86 -31.18 -76.68
CA LEU A 275 -70.37 -30.13 -77.59
C LEU A 275 -69.15 -29.42 -76.96
N ALA A 276 -68.33 -28.73 -77.75
CA ALA A 276 -67.14 -27.99 -77.30
C ALA A 276 -67.06 -26.61 -77.98
N GLU A 277 -66.06 -25.81 -77.55
CA GLU A 277 -65.53 -24.57 -78.15
C GLU A 277 -66.07 -23.17 -77.74
N GLN A 278 -65.13 -22.40 -77.14
CA GLN A 278 -64.74 -21.00 -77.45
C GLN A 278 -65.31 -19.75 -76.71
N ALA A 279 -64.37 -18.79 -76.55
CA ALA A 279 -64.45 -17.33 -76.36
C ALA A 279 -64.45 -16.73 -74.92
N LYS A 280 -63.76 -15.60 -74.60
CA LYS A 280 -62.46 -14.97 -75.06
C LYS A 280 -62.19 -13.61 -74.33
N GLN A 281 -60.91 -13.27 -74.04
CA GLN A 281 -60.31 -11.90 -73.97
C GLN A 281 -60.77 -10.91 -72.84
N ASP A 282 -60.10 -9.81 -72.42
CA ASP A 282 -58.70 -9.26 -72.50
C ASP A 282 -58.54 -8.03 -71.53
N SER A 283 -57.46 -7.22 -71.65
CA SER A 283 -57.22 -5.84 -71.10
C SER A 283 -56.63 -5.71 -69.65
N ILE A 284 -55.96 -4.62 -69.15
CA ILE A 284 -55.21 -3.39 -69.59
C ILE A 284 -54.73 -2.67 -68.27
N LEU A 285 -53.77 -1.74 -68.01
CA LEU A 285 -52.59 -0.96 -68.53
C LEU A 285 -51.83 -0.41 -67.25
N ALA A 286 -50.74 0.40 -67.15
CA ALA A 286 -49.65 1.01 -67.96
C ALA A 286 -48.54 1.55 -66.98
N ALA A 287 -47.54 2.33 -67.44
CA ALA A 287 -46.48 3.00 -66.63
C ALA A 287 -46.57 4.54 -66.67
N ARG A 288 -45.73 5.27 -65.90
CA ARG A 288 -45.75 6.76 -65.89
C ARG A 288 -44.39 7.47 -65.58
N ASP A 289 -44.37 8.49 -64.71
CA ASP A 289 -43.41 9.61 -64.74
C ASP A 289 -42.00 9.32 -64.15
N ALA A 290 -40.94 9.93 -64.73
CA ALA A 290 -39.55 9.84 -64.28
C ALA A 290 -38.73 11.16 -64.39
N ASP A 291 -39.34 12.24 -64.91
CA ASP A 291 -38.61 13.18 -65.79
C ASP A 291 -38.72 14.68 -65.37
N LYS A 292 -38.56 14.98 -64.06
CA LYS A 292 -38.92 16.30 -63.50
C LYS A 292 -37.87 17.02 -62.64
N LEU A 293 -36.70 16.43 -62.41
CA LEU A 293 -35.77 16.89 -61.36
C LEU A 293 -34.55 17.69 -61.87
N ALA A 294 -34.16 17.55 -63.14
CA ALA A 294 -32.94 18.16 -63.68
C ALA A 294 -32.99 19.69 -63.91
N LEU A 295 -34.18 20.27 -64.12
CA LEU A 295 -34.32 21.63 -64.66
C LEU A 295 -34.20 22.78 -63.64
N GLN A 296 -33.94 22.49 -62.36
CA GLN A 296 -33.89 23.53 -61.30
C GLN A 296 -32.48 24.02 -60.95
N GLN A 297 -31.43 23.19 -61.06
CA GLN A 297 -30.11 23.53 -60.50
C GLN A 297 -29.29 24.53 -61.33
N GLU A 298 -29.58 24.68 -62.62
CA GLU A 298 -28.80 25.53 -63.53
C GLU A 298 -29.08 27.05 -63.37
N LYS A 299 -30.23 27.42 -62.78
CA LYS A 299 -30.72 28.82 -62.75
C LYS A 299 -30.21 29.69 -61.61
N GLU A 300 -29.47 29.13 -60.66
CA GLU A 300 -28.98 29.88 -59.49
C GLU A 300 -27.55 30.42 -59.70
N ALA A 301 -26.71 29.71 -60.47
CA ALA A 301 -25.31 30.08 -60.71
C ALA A 301 -25.14 31.41 -61.46
N GLU A 302 -26.07 31.76 -62.37
CA GLU A 302 -25.93 32.97 -63.21
C GLU A 302 -26.19 34.28 -62.46
N ARG A 303 -26.95 34.24 -61.34
CA ARG A 303 -27.37 35.45 -60.62
C ARG A 303 -26.24 36.12 -59.83
N LEU A 304 -25.29 35.34 -59.31
CA LEU A 304 -24.20 35.87 -58.47
C LEU A 304 -23.15 36.66 -59.27
N ARG A 305 -23.03 36.44 -60.59
CA ARG A 305 -22.03 37.12 -61.44
C ARG A 305 -22.42 38.56 -61.84
N LYS A 306 -23.69 38.93 -61.76
CA LYS A 306 -24.24 40.22 -62.25
C LYS A 306 -24.37 41.31 -61.17
N LEU A 307 -23.87 41.05 -59.96
CA LEU A 307 -23.82 42.02 -58.86
C LEU A 307 -22.44 42.70 -58.76
N SER A 308 -21.35 41.93 -58.81
CA SER A 308 -19.96 42.42 -58.63
C SER A 308 -19.50 43.49 -59.63
N GLU A 309 -20.15 43.61 -60.79
CA GLU A 309 -19.78 44.58 -61.83
C GLU A 309 -20.41 45.97 -61.63
N LYS A 310 -21.38 46.13 -60.72
CA LYS A 310 -22.02 47.44 -60.46
C LYS A 310 -21.30 48.28 -59.42
N ASP A 311 -20.78 47.66 -58.37
CA ASP A 311 -20.22 48.39 -57.23
C ASP A 311 -18.87 49.07 -57.57
N ALA A 312 -18.10 48.48 -58.49
CA ALA A 312 -16.87 49.07 -59.01
C ALA A 312 -17.09 50.39 -59.78
N ALA A 313 -18.27 50.60 -60.36
CA ALA A 313 -18.57 51.79 -61.17
C ALA A 313 -19.03 53.01 -60.34
N ALA A 314 -19.36 52.82 -59.06
CA ALA A 314 -19.75 53.90 -58.16
C ALA A 314 -18.53 54.68 -57.62
N ALA A 315 -17.54 53.96 -57.08
CA ALA A 315 -16.38 54.55 -56.41
C ALA A 315 -15.57 55.52 -57.30
N ALA A 316 -15.49 55.26 -58.60
CA ALA A 316 -14.74 56.10 -59.54
C ALA A 316 -15.32 57.52 -59.72
N LYS A 317 -16.63 57.72 -59.51
CA LYS A 317 -17.31 59.01 -59.75
C LYS A 317 -17.29 59.95 -58.55
N GLU A 318 -17.00 59.43 -57.37
CA GLU A 318 -16.92 60.25 -56.15
C GLU A 318 -15.55 60.92 -56.02
N ALA A 319 -14.48 60.25 -56.47
CA ALA A 319 -13.11 60.78 -56.51
C ALA A 319 -12.97 62.03 -57.41
N GLU A 320 -13.50 62.00 -58.63
CA GLU A 320 -13.41 63.12 -59.59
C GLU A 320 -14.10 64.40 -59.08
N LYS A 321 -15.10 64.27 -58.20
CA LYS A 321 -15.83 65.40 -57.63
C LYS A 321 -15.02 66.12 -56.56
N LEU A 322 -14.33 65.38 -55.70
CA LEU A 322 -13.46 65.93 -54.65
C LEU A 322 -12.29 66.74 -55.23
N GLU A 323 -11.68 66.28 -56.31
CA GLU A 323 -10.52 66.96 -56.93
C GLU A 323 -10.89 68.34 -57.49
N LYS A 324 -12.07 68.47 -58.11
CA LYS A 324 -12.58 69.76 -58.62
C LYS A 324 -12.94 70.74 -57.52
N GLU A 325 -13.41 70.25 -56.38
CA GLU A 325 -13.72 71.06 -55.19
C GLU A 325 -12.43 71.61 -54.54
N GLN A 326 -11.37 70.80 -54.48
CA GLN A 326 -10.05 71.21 -54.00
C GLN A 326 -9.39 72.28 -54.90
N GLN A 327 -9.49 72.16 -56.23
CA GLN A 327 -8.92 73.14 -57.15
C GLN A 327 -9.62 74.52 -57.06
N LEU A 328 -10.94 74.54 -56.83
CA LEU A 328 -11.69 75.80 -56.62
C LEU A 328 -11.31 76.47 -55.29
N ALA A 329 -11.13 75.70 -54.22
CA ALA A 329 -10.70 76.22 -52.92
C ALA A 329 -9.29 76.86 -52.98
N LEU A 330 -8.36 76.24 -53.72
CA LEU A 330 -6.98 76.72 -53.85
C LEU A 330 -6.84 78.03 -54.65
N ALA A 331 -7.82 78.37 -55.49
CA ALA A 331 -7.89 79.65 -56.19
C ALA A 331 -8.32 80.78 -55.24
N ASN A 332 -9.49 80.62 -54.59
CA ASN A 332 -10.04 81.63 -53.68
C ASN A 332 -9.10 81.95 -52.50
N ALA A 333 -8.36 80.96 -52.00
CA ALA A 333 -7.38 81.15 -50.92
C ALA A 333 -6.25 82.13 -51.29
N LYS A 334 -5.88 82.25 -52.58
CA LYS A 334 -4.77 83.12 -53.02
C LYS A 334 -5.18 84.59 -53.14
N ASP A 335 -6.38 84.85 -53.66
CA ASP A 335 -6.91 86.22 -53.77
C ASP A 335 -7.30 86.79 -52.39
N GLN A 336 -7.71 85.93 -51.46
CA GLN A 336 -7.89 86.26 -50.06
C GLN A 336 -6.55 86.69 -49.42
N ALA A 337 -5.52 85.83 -49.49
CA ALA A 337 -4.20 86.09 -48.91
C ALA A 337 -3.53 87.37 -49.46
N ALA A 338 -3.73 87.70 -50.74
CA ALA A 338 -3.19 88.92 -51.34
C ALA A 338 -3.81 90.20 -50.75
N ARG A 339 -5.10 90.18 -50.38
CA ARG A 339 -5.78 91.31 -49.73
C ARG A 339 -5.42 91.42 -48.24
N ASP A 340 -5.38 90.28 -47.56
CA ASP A 340 -5.06 90.21 -46.13
C ASP A 340 -3.61 90.67 -45.88
N SER A 341 -2.66 90.36 -46.78
CA SER A 341 -1.29 90.86 -46.70
C SER A 341 -1.17 92.39 -46.77
N ILE A 342 -1.97 93.06 -47.62
CA ILE A 342 -1.93 94.53 -47.78
C ILE A 342 -2.55 95.24 -46.56
N ASN A 343 -3.57 94.65 -45.94
CA ASN A 343 -4.15 95.16 -44.70
C ASN A 343 -3.22 94.92 -43.50
N ALA A 344 -2.66 93.71 -43.37
CA ALA A 344 -1.71 93.36 -42.32
C ALA A 344 -0.47 94.28 -42.30
N ALA A 345 0.03 94.72 -43.47
CA ALA A 345 1.12 95.70 -43.53
C ALA A 345 0.76 97.06 -42.90
N LYS A 346 -0.47 97.55 -43.12
CA LYS A 346 -0.96 98.84 -42.56
C LYS A 346 -1.36 98.73 -41.09
N GLU A 347 -1.83 97.57 -40.66
CA GLU A 347 -2.05 97.31 -39.24
C GLU A 347 -0.72 97.14 -38.50
N ALA A 348 0.28 96.46 -39.07
CA ALA A 348 1.61 96.34 -38.49
C ALA A 348 2.31 97.70 -38.31
N GLU A 349 2.16 98.64 -39.25
CA GLU A 349 2.69 100.01 -39.11
C GLU A 349 2.03 100.77 -37.94
N ARG A 350 0.69 100.65 -37.80
CA ARG A 350 -0.04 101.24 -36.66
C ARG A 350 0.31 100.57 -35.34
N GLN A 351 0.36 99.24 -35.32
CA GLN A 351 0.76 98.45 -34.15
C GLN A 351 2.20 98.73 -33.74
N ALA A 352 3.12 98.99 -34.68
CA ALA A 352 4.48 99.41 -34.36
C ALA A 352 4.54 100.82 -33.74
N ALA A 353 3.76 101.77 -34.27
CA ALA A 353 3.64 103.11 -33.69
C ALA A 353 2.96 103.12 -32.30
N GLU A 354 2.00 102.21 -32.09
CA GLU A 354 1.33 102.03 -30.81
C GLU A 354 2.22 101.28 -29.81
N LEU A 355 2.92 100.21 -30.24
CA LEU A 355 3.95 99.52 -29.46
C LEU A 355 5.08 100.46 -29.04
N ALA A 356 5.49 101.43 -29.88
CA ALA A 356 6.48 102.43 -29.48
C ALA A 356 5.98 103.27 -28.28
N LYS A 357 4.72 103.72 -28.31
CA LYS A 357 4.09 104.43 -27.18
C LYS A 357 3.87 103.53 -25.97
N GLN A 358 3.43 102.29 -26.17
CA GLN A 358 3.24 101.32 -25.11
C GLN A 358 4.58 100.94 -24.46
N LEU A 359 5.69 100.83 -25.21
CA LEU A 359 7.03 100.61 -24.68
C LEU A 359 7.58 101.83 -23.92
N GLU A 360 7.26 103.06 -24.34
CA GLU A 360 7.62 104.26 -23.56
C GLU A 360 6.82 104.34 -22.24
N ALA A 361 5.52 104.01 -22.28
CA ALA A 361 4.68 103.91 -21.09
C ALA A 361 5.14 102.75 -20.17
N GLN A 362 5.42 101.58 -20.73
CA GLN A 362 5.96 100.42 -20.01
C GLN A 362 7.36 100.68 -19.46
N ARG A 363 8.18 101.55 -20.05
CA ARG A 363 9.46 101.96 -19.44
C ARG A 363 9.25 102.84 -18.22
N LYS A 364 8.39 103.86 -18.31
CA LYS A 364 8.05 104.72 -17.15
C LYS A 364 7.35 103.94 -16.04
N GLN A 365 6.52 102.97 -16.41
CA GLN A 365 5.91 102.03 -15.47
C GLN A 365 6.92 101.00 -14.94
N ALA A 366 7.84 100.47 -15.75
CA ALA A 366 8.92 99.60 -15.26
C ALA A 366 9.91 100.33 -14.35
N GLU A 367 10.07 101.65 -14.49
CA GLU A 367 10.82 102.49 -13.55
C GLU A 367 10.07 102.65 -12.22
N SER A 368 8.76 102.94 -12.22
CA SER A 368 7.96 102.95 -10.98
C SER A 368 7.88 101.56 -10.32
N ASP A 369 7.73 100.52 -11.13
CA ASP A 369 7.54 99.15 -10.68
C ASP A 369 8.89 98.51 -10.30
N SER A 370 10.02 98.99 -10.82
CA SER A 370 11.37 98.66 -10.31
C SER A 370 11.64 99.33 -8.97
N ILE A 371 11.21 100.58 -8.77
CA ILE A 371 11.30 101.27 -7.47
C ILE A 371 10.35 100.62 -6.44
N ALA A 372 9.19 100.11 -6.87
CA ALA A 372 8.29 99.32 -6.03
C ALA A 372 8.89 97.93 -5.74
N ALA A 373 9.38 97.22 -6.75
CA ALA A 373 9.99 95.89 -6.62
C ALA A 373 11.28 95.91 -5.80
N ALA A 374 12.06 96.99 -5.79
CA ALA A 374 13.20 97.15 -4.89
C ALA A 374 12.77 97.24 -3.42
N LYS A 375 11.62 97.88 -3.14
CA LYS A 375 11.06 97.99 -1.79
C LYS A 375 10.36 96.69 -1.35
N GLU A 376 9.64 96.04 -2.25
CA GLU A 376 9.09 94.70 -2.03
C GLU A 376 10.21 93.65 -1.90
N ALA A 377 11.34 93.79 -2.59
CA ALA A 377 12.50 92.90 -2.44
C ALA A 377 13.19 93.08 -1.08
N ASP A 378 13.47 94.30 -0.63
CA ASP A 378 14.02 94.56 0.72
C ASP A 378 13.05 94.10 1.82
N LYS A 379 11.73 94.21 1.59
CA LYS A 379 10.69 93.63 2.46
C LYS A 379 10.68 92.10 2.41
N LEU A 380 10.72 91.48 1.23
CA LEU A 380 10.76 90.02 1.05
C LEU A 380 12.06 89.39 1.55
N GLU A 381 13.17 90.12 1.54
CA GLU A 381 14.45 89.67 2.10
C GLU A 381 14.39 89.68 3.63
N ARG A 382 13.80 90.71 4.24
CA ARG A 382 13.49 90.73 5.69
C ARG A 382 12.48 89.66 6.08
N GLU A 383 11.42 89.45 5.28
CA GLU A 383 10.44 88.38 5.50
C GLU A 383 11.08 87.00 5.31
N ARG A 384 12.00 86.82 4.35
CA ARG A 384 12.79 85.57 4.20
C ARG A 384 13.74 85.35 5.36
N LEU A 385 14.43 86.36 5.86
CA LEU A 385 15.28 86.23 7.05
C LEU A 385 14.43 85.87 8.29
N ALA A 386 13.27 86.49 8.47
CA ALA A 386 12.32 86.14 9.52
C ALA A 386 11.73 84.71 9.35
N GLN A 387 11.47 84.28 8.11
CA GLN A 387 11.03 82.91 7.80
C GLN A 387 12.14 81.87 8.02
N ILE A 388 13.40 82.21 7.71
CA ILE A 388 14.56 81.36 7.98
C ILE A 388 14.78 81.23 9.49
N GLU A 389 14.65 82.32 10.25
CA GLU A 389 14.75 82.27 11.71
C GLU A 389 13.57 81.50 12.34
N ALA A 390 12.34 81.71 11.85
CA ALA A 390 11.18 80.94 12.26
C ALA A 390 11.30 79.45 11.91
N ALA A 391 11.81 79.12 10.73
CA ALA A 391 12.07 77.76 10.30
C ALA A 391 13.21 77.11 11.09
N ALA A 392 14.26 77.85 11.47
CA ALA A 392 15.31 77.36 12.36
C ALA A 392 14.74 77.05 13.76
N ARG A 393 13.97 77.98 14.35
CA ARG A 393 13.28 77.78 15.64
C ARG A 393 12.21 76.68 15.58
N GLN A 394 11.66 76.38 14.40
CA GLN A 394 10.73 75.28 14.19
C GLN A 394 11.47 73.94 14.02
N ALA A 395 12.53 73.88 13.21
CA ALA A 395 13.40 72.72 13.08
C ALA A 395 14.08 72.32 14.41
N GLU A 396 14.39 73.29 15.28
CA GLU A 396 14.84 73.03 16.65
C GLU A 396 13.76 72.35 17.50
N LYS A 397 12.51 72.87 17.47
CA LYS A 397 11.37 72.23 18.15
C LYS A 397 11.08 70.85 17.60
N ASP A 398 11.13 70.68 16.29
CA ASP A 398 10.85 69.42 15.61
C ASP A 398 11.96 68.39 15.88
N SER A 399 13.23 68.82 15.92
CA SER A 399 14.35 68.00 16.39
C SER A 399 14.16 67.56 17.86
N ILE A 400 13.74 68.48 18.74
CA ILE A 400 13.42 68.17 20.15
C ILE A 400 12.20 67.23 20.26
N ALA A 401 11.22 67.36 19.37
CA ALA A 401 10.05 66.48 19.29
C ALA A 401 10.46 65.07 18.81
N THR A 402 11.20 64.96 17.71
CA THR A 402 11.74 63.69 17.19
C THR A 402 12.68 63.02 18.19
N ALA A 403 13.48 63.76 18.95
CA ALA A 403 14.30 63.23 20.05
C ALA A 403 13.44 62.69 21.21
N LYS A 404 12.36 63.38 21.59
CA LYS A 404 11.40 62.88 22.59
C LYS A 404 10.59 61.68 22.08
N GLU A 405 10.27 61.64 20.81
CA GLU A 405 9.47 60.58 20.20
C GLU A 405 10.29 59.30 19.98
N SER A 406 11.52 59.42 19.49
CA SER A 406 12.47 58.29 19.45
C SER A 406 12.83 57.78 20.85
N ALA A 407 12.96 58.65 21.87
CA ALA A 407 13.10 58.23 23.26
C ALA A 407 11.84 57.49 23.79
N ARG A 408 10.63 57.89 23.39
CA ARG A 408 9.39 57.17 23.71
C ARG A 408 9.34 55.82 23.01
N GLN A 409 9.64 55.75 21.71
CA GLN A 409 9.68 54.51 20.94
C GLN A 409 10.73 53.53 21.50
N ALA A 410 11.91 54.01 21.93
CA ALA A 410 12.90 53.18 22.60
C ALA A 410 12.41 52.65 23.98
N ALA A 411 11.71 53.49 24.76
CA ALA A 411 11.09 53.10 26.03
C ALA A 411 9.87 52.17 25.87
N GLU A 412 9.21 52.18 24.71
CA GLU A 412 8.09 51.31 24.37
C GLU A 412 8.60 49.97 23.81
N LEU A 413 9.59 49.98 22.92
CA LEU A 413 10.28 48.78 22.43
C LEU A 413 10.94 47.99 23.57
N THR A 414 11.50 48.65 24.58
CA THR A 414 12.05 47.95 25.76
C THR A 414 10.96 47.32 26.61
N LYS A 415 9.81 47.97 26.82
CA LYS A 415 8.64 47.37 27.49
C LYS A 415 8.03 46.21 26.70
N GLU A 416 8.01 46.31 25.38
CA GLU A 416 7.46 45.27 24.51
C GLU A 416 8.41 44.06 24.42
N LEU A 417 9.73 44.27 24.37
CA LEU A 417 10.71 43.20 24.55
C LEU A 417 10.63 42.57 25.95
N GLU A 418 10.28 43.32 26.99
CA GLU A 418 10.06 42.78 28.34
C GLU A 418 8.77 41.95 28.42
N ARG A 419 7.69 42.37 27.75
CA ARG A 419 6.46 41.56 27.56
C ARG A 419 6.75 40.29 26.79
N GLN A 420 7.41 40.38 25.63
CA GLN A 420 7.78 39.23 24.82
C GLN A 420 8.69 38.25 25.58
N ARG A 421 9.60 38.73 26.43
CA ARG A 421 10.37 37.88 27.34
C ARG A 421 9.50 37.19 28.39
N LYS A 422 8.58 37.91 29.03
CA LYS A 422 7.64 37.32 30.03
C LYS A 422 6.70 36.30 29.39
N GLN A 423 6.23 36.58 28.17
CA GLN A 423 5.41 35.67 27.38
C GLN A 423 6.20 34.44 26.92
N ALA A 424 7.40 34.60 26.35
CA ALA A 424 8.26 33.46 26.00
C ALA A 424 8.64 32.59 27.21
N VAL A 425 8.77 33.17 28.42
CA VAL A 425 8.95 32.41 29.67
C VAL A 425 7.66 31.68 30.08
N SER A 426 6.49 32.34 29.98
CA SER A 426 5.17 31.70 30.18
C SER A 426 4.98 30.50 29.24
N ASP A 427 5.24 30.70 27.96
CA ASP A 427 4.99 29.72 26.90
C ASP A 427 6.01 28.57 26.97
N SER A 428 7.26 28.86 27.37
CA SER A 428 8.26 27.83 27.71
C SER A 428 7.86 27.00 28.93
N ILE A 429 7.28 27.62 29.98
CA ILE A 429 6.75 26.90 31.15
C ILE A 429 5.50 26.09 30.76
N ALA A 430 4.67 26.57 29.85
CA ALA A 430 3.52 25.82 29.32
C ALA A 430 3.97 24.59 28.52
N ALA A 431 4.93 24.76 27.59
CA ALA A 431 5.52 23.66 26.82
C ALA A 431 6.26 22.64 27.71
N ALA A 432 6.96 23.10 28.76
CA ALA A 432 7.58 22.21 29.74
C ALA A 432 6.55 21.40 30.55
N LYS A 433 5.38 21.99 30.85
CA LYS A 433 4.27 21.27 31.49
C LYS A 433 3.58 20.29 30.55
N GLU A 434 3.42 20.63 29.27
CA GLU A 434 2.87 19.70 28.28
C GLU A 434 3.80 18.51 28.05
N THR A 435 5.09 18.74 27.85
CA THR A 435 6.06 17.65 27.66
C THR A 435 6.18 16.75 28.90
N LEU A 436 6.06 17.30 30.11
CA LEU A 436 5.92 16.50 31.34
C LEU A 436 4.66 15.64 31.32
N ARG A 437 3.49 16.22 30.99
CA ARG A 437 2.21 15.50 30.93
C ARG A 437 2.24 14.37 29.88
N LEU A 438 2.82 14.64 28.70
CA LEU A 438 2.97 13.65 27.64
C LEU A 438 3.95 12.53 28.02
N ALA A 439 5.00 12.82 28.78
CA ALA A 439 5.89 11.80 29.33
C ALA A 439 5.21 10.93 30.40
N GLU A 440 4.39 11.54 31.27
CA GLU A 440 3.60 10.85 32.30
C GLU A 440 2.48 9.98 31.69
N GLU A 441 1.82 10.48 30.65
CA GLU A 441 0.81 9.76 29.85
C GLU A 441 1.44 8.60 29.07
N ALA A 442 2.62 8.80 28.47
CA ALA A 442 3.39 7.72 27.84
C ALA A 442 3.87 6.66 28.87
N ALA A 443 4.30 7.07 30.06
CA ALA A 443 4.69 6.15 31.12
C ALA A 443 3.51 5.27 31.57
N ARG A 444 2.31 5.86 31.72
CA ARG A 444 1.08 5.10 32.00
C ARG A 444 0.71 4.13 30.88
N LEU A 445 0.83 4.52 29.62
CA LEU A 445 0.57 3.62 28.48
C LEU A 445 1.56 2.45 28.44
N VAL A 446 2.82 2.65 28.81
CA VAL A 446 3.81 1.56 28.97
C VAL A 446 3.44 0.64 30.15
N GLU A 447 3.01 1.20 31.28
CA GLU A 447 2.59 0.42 32.44
C GLU A 447 1.32 -0.41 32.17
N GLU A 448 0.34 0.15 31.45
CA GLU A 448 -0.88 -0.53 31.02
C GLU A 448 -0.59 -1.59 29.94
N ALA A 449 0.34 -1.34 29.01
CA ALA A 449 0.82 -2.34 28.06
C ALA A 449 1.53 -3.51 28.74
N ASN A 450 2.37 -3.24 29.76
CA ASN A 450 3.05 -4.28 30.53
C ASN A 450 2.05 -5.15 31.31
N LYS A 451 1.09 -4.53 32.01
CA LYS A 451 0.01 -5.25 32.71
C LYS A 451 -0.84 -6.09 31.75
N LYS A 452 -1.06 -5.61 30.53
CA LYS A 452 -1.74 -6.39 29.49
C LYS A 452 -0.88 -7.58 29.04
N ALA A 453 0.42 -7.40 28.81
CA ALA A 453 1.33 -8.49 28.45
C ALA A 453 1.43 -9.56 29.55
N GLU A 454 1.42 -9.17 30.83
CA GLU A 454 1.32 -10.10 31.96
C GLU A 454 0.00 -10.88 31.94
N LEU A 455 -1.13 -10.21 31.73
CA LEU A 455 -2.45 -10.87 31.62
C LEU A 455 -2.51 -11.82 30.42
N ASP A 456 -2.08 -11.38 29.24
CA ASP A 456 -2.06 -12.19 28.02
C ASP A 456 -1.19 -13.44 28.24
N SER A 457 0.03 -13.28 28.78
CA SER A 457 0.93 -14.38 29.20
C SER A 457 0.28 -15.35 30.20
N ILE A 458 -0.42 -14.84 31.22
CA ILE A 458 -1.18 -15.68 32.17
C ILE A 458 -2.31 -16.45 31.48
N THR A 459 -2.96 -15.88 30.45
CA THR A 459 -3.96 -16.64 29.67
C THR A 459 -3.33 -17.68 28.75
N GLU A 460 -2.13 -17.43 28.19
CA GLU A 460 -1.42 -18.43 27.39
C GLU A 460 -0.90 -19.59 28.24
N ALA A 461 -0.34 -19.31 29.42
CA ALA A 461 0.04 -20.34 30.39
C ALA A 461 -1.16 -21.23 30.77
N LYS A 462 -2.33 -20.63 31.04
CA LYS A 462 -3.56 -21.38 31.34
C LYS A 462 -4.11 -22.18 30.14
N LYS A 463 -3.98 -21.67 28.91
CA LYS A 463 -4.31 -22.44 27.70
C LYS A 463 -3.38 -23.64 27.54
N GLN A 464 -2.08 -23.48 27.79
CA GLN A 464 -1.11 -24.57 27.75
C GLN A 464 -1.37 -25.61 28.85
N GLU A 465 -1.75 -25.18 30.06
CA GLU A 465 -2.14 -26.06 31.16
C GLU A 465 -3.38 -26.89 30.80
N VAL A 466 -4.45 -26.27 30.28
CA VAL A 466 -5.66 -26.98 29.82
C VAL A 466 -5.36 -27.94 28.67
N LEU A 467 -4.51 -27.56 27.69
CA LEU A 467 -4.10 -28.45 26.61
C LEU A 467 -3.26 -29.64 27.11
N ALA A 468 -2.41 -29.43 28.12
CA ALA A 468 -1.63 -30.50 28.74
C ALA A 468 -2.49 -31.44 29.60
N GLU A 469 -3.52 -30.91 30.28
CA GLU A 469 -4.52 -31.72 30.99
C GLU A 469 -5.40 -32.51 30.02
N GLN A 470 -5.84 -31.91 28.92
CA GLN A 470 -6.58 -32.60 27.88
C GLN A 470 -5.74 -33.70 27.22
N ALA A 471 -4.47 -33.44 26.87
CA ALA A 471 -3.56 -34.46 26.36
C ALA A 471 -3.31 -35.62 27.35
N ARG A 472 -3.32 -35.36 28.66
CA ARG A 472 -3.30 -36.41 29.70
C ARG A 472 -4.58 -37.21 29.73
N MET A 473 -5.75 -36.57 29.61
CA MET A 473 -7.04 -37.26 29.55
C MET A 473 -7.16 -38.13 28.29
N ASP A 474 -6.75 -37.60 27.14
CA ASP A 474 -6.70 -38.34 25.88
C ASP A 474 -5.78 -39.56 26.02
N SER A 475 -4.55 -39.38 26.56
CA SER A 475 -3.62 -40.49 26.87
C SER A 475 -4.18 -41.52 27.86
N ILE A 476 -4.96 -41.11 28.85
CA ILE A 476 -5.64 -42.02 29.79
C ILE A 476 -6.78 -42.78 29.07
N THR A 477 -7.47 -42.17 28.12
CA THR A 477 -8.52 -42.85 27.34
C THR A 477 -7.96 -43.83 26.32
N THR A 478 -6.87 -43.49 25.61
CA THR A 478 -6.21 -44.45 24.70
C THR A 478 -5.65 -45.64 25.48
N ALA A 479 -4.94 -45.41 26.59
CA ALA A 479 -4.40 -46.49 27.43
C ALA A 479 -5.52 -47.39 28.02
N ARG A 480 -6.71 -46.83 28.32
CA ARG A 480 -7.88 -47.62 28.75
C ARG A 480 -8.47 -48.47 27.62
N GLU A 481 -8.49 -47.95 26.39
CA GLU A 481 -9.02 -48.67 25.24
C GLU A 481 -8.05 -49.74 24.74
N GLU A 482 -6.74 -49.47 24.72
CA GLU A 482 -5.69 -50.47 24.50
C GLU A 482 -5.79 -51.61 25.53
N ALA A 483 -5.95 -51.27 26.82
CA ALA A 483 -6.18 -52.25 27.89
C ALA A 483 -7.56 -52.95 27.85
N ARG A 484 -8.49 -52.49 26.98
CA ARG A 484 -9.76 -53.17 26.69
C ARG A 484 -9.61 -54.12 25.50
N VAL A 485 -8.95 -53.67 24.43
CA VAL A 485 -8.61 -54.48 23.25
C VAL A 485 -7.73 -55.68 23.64
N GLU A 486 -6.72 -55.47 24.50
CA GLU A 486 -5.82 -56.55 24.93
C GLU A 486 -6.55 -57.61 25.78
N ARG A 487 -7.55 -57.22 26.59
CA ARG A 487 -8.40 -58.21 27.31
C ARG A 487 -9.29 -59.00 26.36
N LEU A 488 -9.86 -58.35 25.35
CA LEU A 488 -10.67 -59.04 24.33
C LEU A 488 -9.80 -60.03 23.54
N ARG A 489 -8.57 -59.65 23.19
CA ARG A 489 -7.59 -60.54 22.58
C ARG A 489 -7.28 -61.75 23.46
N GLN A 490 -7.02 -61.54 24.75
CA GLN A 490 -6.76 -62.63 25.70
C GLN A 490 -7.97 -63.57 25.80
N GLN A 491 -9.20 -63.05 25.84
CA GLN A 491 -10.41 -63.86 25.80
C GLN A 491 -10.58 -64.64 24.49
N GLU A 492 -10.24 -64.08 23.32
CA GLU A 492 -10.25 -64.81 22.05
C GLU A 492 -9.18 -65.91 22.01
N GLU A 493 -7.99 -65.67 22.56
CA GLU A 493 -6.92 -66.67 22.65
C GLU A 493 -7.26 -67.78 23.68
N GLU A 494 -7.90 -67.47 24.80
CA GLU A 494 -8.48 -68.45 25.73
C GLU A 494 -9.57 -69.31 25.07
N VAL A 495 -10.54 -68.70 24.39
CA VAL A 495 -11.61 -69.42 23.67
C VAL A 495 -11.03 -70.31 22.56
N ARG A 496 -9.96 -69.87 21.88
CA ARG A 496 -9.24 -70.69 20.89
C ARG A 496 -8.54 -71.88 21.53
N GLN A 497 -7.90 -71.71 22.68
CA GLN A 497 -7.26 -72.81 23.42
C GLN A 497 -8.28 -73.81 23.98
N GLU A 498 -9.39 -73.32 24.54
CA GLU A 498 -10.45 -74.17 25.09
C GLU A 498 -11.16 -74.97 23.99
N LYS A 499 -11.41 -74.34 22.82
CA LYS A 499 -11.89 -75.07 21.65
C LYS A 499 -10.90 -76.14 21.18
N ALA A 500 -9.60 -75.82 21.10
CA ALA A 500 -8.58 -76.80 20.72
C ALA A 500 -8.49 -77.99 21.70
N ARG A 501 -8.74 -77.77 23.00
CA ARG A 501 -8.88 -78.85 23.99
C ARG A 501 -10.12 -79.71 23.73
N ILE A 502 -11.28 -79.10 23.46
CA ILE A 502 -12.53 -79.81 23.16
C ILE A 502 -12.37 -80.67 21.90
N ASP A 503 -11.82 -80.11 20.82
CA ASP A 503 -11.58 -80.80 19.55
C ASP A 503 -10.57 -81.95 19.72
N SER A 504 -9.53 -81.77 20.55
CA SER A 504 -8.58 -82.82 20.92
C SER A 504 -9.22 -83.96 21.73
N ILE A 505 -10.07 -83.64 22.70
CA ILE A 505 -10.84 -84.62 23.49
C ILE A 505 -11.84 -85.40 22.62
N ALA A 506 -12.43 -84.75 21.62
CA ALA A 506 -13.29 -85.42 20.64
C ALA A 506 -12.49 -86.43 19.80
N SER A 507 -11.38 -86.00 19.20
CA SER A 507 -10.46 -86.86 18.42
C SER A 507 -9.97 -88.07 19.22
N ALA A 508 -9.53 -87.86 20.47
CA ALA A 508 -9.10 -88.94 21.36
C ALA A 508 -10.21 -89.97 21.65
N LYS A 509 -11.48 -89.53 21.78
CA LYS A 509 -12.64 -90.42 21.97
C LYS A 509 -12.98 -91.22 20.71
N GLU A 510 -12.77 -90.67 19.52
CA GLU A 510 -12.97 -91.41 18.27
C GLU A 510 -11.87 -92.44 18.03
N ALA A 511 -10.60 -92.09 18.27
CA ALA A 511 -9.49 -93.03 18.23
C ALA A 511 -9.69 -94.22 19.19
N ALA A 512 -10.16 -93.96 20.42
CA ALA A 512 -10.48 -95.02 21.39
C ALA A 512 -11.61 -95.95 20.91
N LYS A 513 -12.65 -95.42 20.26
CA LYS A 513 -13.72 -96.25 19.66
C LYS A 513 -13.19 -97.14 18.52
N GLN A 514 -12.32 -96.61 17.66
CA GLN A 514 -11.76 -97.37 16.55
C GLN A 514 -10.84 -98.50 17.05
N ALA A 515 -10.05 -98.25 18.11
CA ALA A 515 -9.22 -99.27 18.75
C ALA A 515 -10.04 -100.43 19.33
N GLU A 516 -11.17 -100.15 20.01
CA GLU A 516 -12.04 -101.19 20.56
C GLU A 516 -12.74 -102.01 19.47
N ILE A 517 -13.16 -101.37 18.37
CA ILE A 517 -13.72 -102.08 17.20
C ILE A 517 -12.68 -103.01 16.57
N ALA A 518 -11.40 -102.62 16.53
CA ALA A 518 -10.32 -103.49 16.07
C ALA A 518 -10.13 -104.70 17.01
N ARG A 519 -10.12 -104.47 18.34
CA ARG A 519 -9.99 -105.54 19.36
C ARG A 519 -11.10 -106.59 19.26
N VAL A 520 -12.35 -106.16 19.12
CA VAL A 520 -13.50 -107.07 18.97
C VAL A 520 -13.44 -107.84 17.64
N ARG A 521 -13.02 -107.20 16.54
CA ARG A 521 -12.79 -107.89 15.26
C ARG A 521 -11.69 -108.94 15.34
N GLU A 522 -10.64 -108.71 16.12
CA GLU A 522 -9.56 -109.66 16.32
C GLU A 522 -10.03 -110.91 17.07
N GLN A 523 -10.76 -110.75 18.17
CA GLN A 523 -11.32 -111.86 18.95
C GLN A 523 -12.29 -112.74 18.12
N ARG A 524 -13.03 -112.14 17.18
CA ARG A 524 -13.95 -112.88 16.29
C ARG A 524 -13.27 -113.70 15.19
N LYS A 525 -11.95 -113.55 14.98
CA LYS A 525 -11.17 -114.41 14.05
C LYS A 525 -10.98 -115.84 14.56
N GLU A 526 -11.09 -116.06 15.87
CA GLU A 526 -10.89 -117.37 16.50
C GLU A 526 -12.19 -118.18 16.61
N ASN A 527 -13.35 -117.49 16.53
CA ASN A 527 -14.66 -118.12 16.53
C ASN A 527 -14.90 -118.88 15.21
N THR A 528 -15.44 -120.10 15.27
CA THR A 528 -15.73 -120.94 14.09
C THR A 528 -17.13 -121.56 14.16
N LEU A 529 -17.71 -121.86 12.99
CA LEU A 529 -18.98 -122.60 12.88
C LEU A 529 -18.84 -123.67 11.80
N VAL A 530 -18.76 -124.93 12.21
CA VAL A 530 -18.65 -126.06 11.27
C VAL A 530 -20.00 -126.79 11.20
N ILE A 531 -20.61 -126.80 10.03
CA ILE A 531 -21.84 -127.52 9.72
C ILE A 531 -21.49 -128.79 8.94
N SER A 532 -22.09 -129.91 9.32
CA SER A 532 -22.06 -131.18 8.58
C SER A 532 -23.47 -131.71 8.37
N VAL A 533 -23.68 -132.47 7.30
CA VAL A 533 -24.95 -133.13 7.00
C VAL A 533 -24.71 -134.61 6.74
N GLU A 534 -25.31 -135.45 7.58
CA GLU A 534 -25.22 -136.92 7.50
C GLU A 534 -26.60 -137.48 7.14
N SER A 535 -26.71 -138.19 6.02
CA SER A 535 -27.96 -138.82 5.56
C SER A 535 -27.89 -140.33 5.68
N SER A 536 -28.88 -140.92 6.34
CA SER A 536 -29.09 -142.36 6.48
C SER A 536 -30.34 -142.81 5.72
N ALA A 537 -30.61 -144.12 5.69
CA ALA A 537 -31.82 -144.67 5.08
C ALA A 537 -33.13 -144.31 5.82
N SER A 538 -33.07 -143.70 7.02
CA SER A 538 -34.25 -143.38 7.84
C SER A 538 -34.33 -141.93 8.34
N ASN A 539 -33.24 -141.16 8.24
CA ASN A 539 -33.20 -139.73 8.60
C ASN A 539 -32.02 -138.98 7.96
N THR A 540 -32.11 -137.65 7.92
CA THR A 540 -31.00 -136.74 7.65
C THR A 540 -30.73 -135.90 8.89
N THR A 541 -29.47 -135.86 9.33
CA THR A 541 -29.02 -135.10 10.49
C THR A 541 -28.07 -133.99 10.06
N THR A 542 -28.49 -132.74 10.21
CA THR A 542 -27.59 -131.59 10.15
C THR A 542 -27.02 -131.35 11.55
N THR A 543 -25.70 -131.45 11.71
CA THR A 543 -25.00 -131.09 12.95
C THR A 543 -24.23 -129.80 12.71
N ALA A 544 -24.35 -128.81 13.58
CA ALA A 544 -23.57 -127.59 13.55
C ALA A 544 -22.79 -127.44 14.86
N VAL A 545 -21.48 -127.39 14.79
CA VAL A 545 -20.60 -127.17 15.95
C VAL A 545 -20.09 -125.73 15.88
N ALA A 546 -20.60 -124.90 16.79
CA ALA A 546 -20.11 -123.54 17.01
C ALA A 546 -19.00 -123.61 18.08
N ASP A 547 -17.80 -123.13 17.78
CA ASP A 547 -16.77 -122.87 18.79
C ASP A 547 -16.61 -121.36 18.91
N ILE A 548 -17.17 -120.78 19.97
CA ILE A 548 -17.29 -119.34 20.15
C ILE A 548 -16.69 -118.98 21.51
N TYR A 549 -15.65 -118.14 21.50
CA TYR A 549 -14.83 -117.80 22.67
C TYR A 549 -14.33 -119.04 23.44
N GLY A 550 -14.03 -120.13 22.71
CA GLY A 550 -13.58 -121.43 23.24
C GLY A 550 -14.68 -122.35 23.78
N ILE A 551 -15.96 -121.96 23.66
CA ILE A 551 -17.10 -122.75 24.14
C ILE A 551 -17.74 -123.50 22.97
N LYS A 552 -17.44 -124.80 22.87
CA LYS A 552 -17.99 -125.71 21.86
C LYS A 552 -19.44 -126.07 22.14
N THR A 553 -20.34 -125.51 21.33
CA THR A 553 -21.78 -125.76 21.37
C THR A 553 -22.21 -126.52 20.11
N THR A 554 -22.71 -127.73 20.28
CA THR A 554 -23.26 -128.54 19.19
C THR A 554 -24.76 -128.35 19.07
N TYR A 555 -25.23 -127.91 17.93
CA TYR A 555 -26.64 -127.90 17.55
C TYR A 555 -26.92 -129.07 16.59
N LYS A 556 -28.10 -129.69 16.68
CA LYS A 556 -28.52 -130.72 15.72
C LYS A 556 -29.95 -130.49 15.23
N LYS A 557 -30.19 -130.79 13.96
CA LYS A 557 -31.50 -130.89 13.33
C LYS A 557 -31.61 -132.27 12.70
N ILE A 558 -32.54 -133.09 13.19
CA ILE A 558 -32.81 -134.43 12.66
C ILE A 558 -34.16 -134.39 11.93
N VAL A 559 -34.13 -134.65 10.62
CA VAL A 559 -35.32 -134.78 9.76
C VAL A 559 -35.54 -136.26 9.49
N HIS A 560 -36.65 -136.83 9.95
CA HIS A 560 -36.96 -138.24 9.71
C HIS A 560 -37.66 -138.46 8.37
N SER A 561 -37.46 -139.63 7.75
CA SER A 561 -38.09 -139.99 6.47
C SER A 561 -39.62 -140.07 6.52
N TRP A 562 -40.20 -140.14 7.73
CA TRP A 562 -41.66 -140.16 7.98
C TRP A 562 -42.26 -138.79 8.33
N GLY A 563 -41.46 -137.70 8.34
CA GLY A 563 -41.96 -136.32 8.33
C GLY A 563 -41.51 -135.44 9.50
N ASP A 564 -41.33 -135.99 10.70
CA ASP A 564 -41.01 -135.20 11.89
C ASP A 564 -39.58 -134.62 11.87
N VAL A 565 -39.44 -133.44 12.48
CA VAL A 565 -38.17 -132.72 12.61
C VAL A 565 -37.90 -132.37 14.07
N PHE A 566 -36.80 -132.89 14.62
CA PHE A 566 -36.35 -132.63 15.99
C PHE A 566 -35.09 -131.77 16.01
N TYR A 567 -35.07 -130.78 16.91
CA TYR A 567 -33.96 -129.85 17.08
C TYR A 567 -33.32 -130.01 18.46
N TYR A 568 -32.00 -129.87 18.54
CA TYR A 568 -31.23 -130.08 19.77
C TYR A 568 -30.16 -129.01 19.98
N LYS A 569 -29.88 -128.68 21.25
CA LYS A 569 -28.67 -127.98 21.72
C LYS A 569 -27.96 -128.88 22.72
N GLY A 570 -26.76 -129.35 22.36
CA GLY A 570 -26.08 -130.46 23.03
C GLY A 570 -26.91 -131.75 22.94
N THR A 571 -27.45 -132.18 24.06
CA THR A 571 -28.38 -133.32 24.20
C THR A 571 -29.83 -132.90 24.48
N ALA A 572 -30.09 -131.62 24.75
CA ALA A 572 -31.42 -131.13 25.08
C ALA A 572 -32.24 -130.84 23.82
N ILE A 573 -33.49 -131.29 23.78
CA ILE A 573 -34.45 -130.94 22.71
C ILE A 573 -34.84 -129.45 22.85
N ILE A 574 -34.87 -128.75 21.72
CA ILE A 574 -35.29 -127.34 21.62
C ILE A 574 -36.34 -127.15 20.51
N THR A 575 -36.98 -125.99 20.47
CA THR A 575 -37.94 -125.64 19.40
C THR A 575 -37.22 -125.15 18.14
N ASP A 576 -37.88 -125.27 16.99
CA ASP A 576 -37.42 -124.72 15.69
C ASP A 576 -37.07 -123.23 15.78
N ALA A 577 -37.90 -122.44 16.47
CA ALA A 577 -37.66 -121.01 16.69
C ALA A 577 -36.40 -120.75 17.50
N LEU A 578 -36.19 -121.46 18.62
CA LEU A 578 -34.98 -121.30 19.44
C LEU A 578 -33.73 -121.77 18.67
N TYR A 579 -33.82 -122.88 17.93
CA TYR A 579 -32.73 -123.36 17.08
C TYR A 579 -32.32 -122.31 16.04
N LYS A 580 -33.29 -121.65 15.39
CA LYS A 580 -33.03 -120.59 14.41
C LYS A 580 -32.34 -119.38 15.05
N THR A 581 -32.85 -118.85 16.16
CA THR A 581 -32.24 -117.72 16.87
C THR A 581 -30.83 -118.05 17.39
N GLU A 582 -30.61 -119.27 17.90
CA GLU A 582 -29.30 -119.72 18.38
C GLU A 582 -28.29 -119.88 17.23
N MET A 583 -28.71 -120.43 16.08
CA MET A 583 -27.88 -120.53 14.88
C MET A 583 -27.57 -119.16 14.24
N GLU A 584 -28.53 -118.23 14.28
CA GLU A 584 -28.32 -116.86 13.80
C GLU A 584 -27.36 -116.09 14.71
N ASN A 585 -27.52 -116.19 16.04
CA ASN A 585 -26.57 -115.64 17.00
C ASN A 585 -25.16 -116.24 16.83
N ALA A 586 -25.06 -117.56 16.62
CA ALA A 586 -23.78 -118.21 16.35
C ALA A 586 -23.12 -117.69 15.06
N ARG A 587 -23.89 -117.53 13.97
CA ARG A 587 -23.40 -116.91 12.72
C ARG A 587 -23.00 -115.44 12.88
N ASN A 588 -23.61 -114.69 13.81
CA ASN A 588 -23.32 -113.28 14.05
C ASN A 588 -22.09 -113.03 14.95
N GLU A 589 -21.68 -114.00 15.76
CA GLU A 589 -20.44 -113.94 16.58
C GLU A 589 -19.21 -114.55 15.87
N VAL A 590 -19.42 -115.38 14.85
CA VAL A 590 -18.38 -116.00 14.02
C VAL A 590 -18.03 -115.10 12.83
N ASN A 591 -16.75 -114.98 12.47
CA ASN A 591 -16.36 -114.32 11.22
C ASN A 591 -16.95 -115.12 10.02
N PRO A 592 -17.67 -114.52 9.05
CA PRO A 592 -18.28 -115.26 7.94
C PRO A 592 -17.31 -116.15 7.14
N GLU A 593 -16.02 -115.81 7.10
CA GLU A 593 -14.96 -116.63 6.46
C GLU A 593 -14.66 -117.93 7.22
N ASN A 594 -15.05 -118.02 8.51
CA ASN A 594 -14.87 -119.17 9.40
C ASN A 594 -16.14 -120.04 9.51
N ILE A 595 -17.16 -119.79 8.68
CA ILE A 595 -18.36 -120.61 8.59
C ILE A 595 -18.10 -121.68 7.51
N THR A 596 -17.93 -122.93 7.93
CA THR A 596 -17.73 -124.07 7.04
C THR A 596 -19.05 -124.80 6.87
N GLU A 597 -19.62 -124.80 5.67
CA GLU A 597 -20.85 -125.54 5.32
C GLU A 597 -20.52 -126.57 4.20
N PRO A 598 -21.22 -127.72 4.14
CA PRO A 598 -20.86 -128.86 3.28
C PRO A 598 -21.56 -128.86 1.91
#